data_AF-A0A3M8GP82-F1
#
_entry.id   AF-A0A3M8GP82-F1
#
_cell.length_a   1.000
_cell.length_b   1.000
_cell.length_c   1.000
_cell.angle_alpha   90.00
_cell.angle_beta   90.00
_cell.angle_gamma   90.00
#
_symmetry.space_group_name_H-M   'P 1'
#
loop_
_entity.id
_entity.type
_entity.pdbx_description
1 polymer ?
#
loop_
_entity_poly.entity_id
_entity_poly.type
_entity_poly.pdbx_seq_one_letter_code
_entity_poly.pdbx_strand_id
1 'polypeptide(L)'
;MACSSCSTGTDGQPRGCKNNGTCGTDGCNKLTVFDWLSNMSLPSGQTPFDCVEVRFKNSRKEFFRNAEGLPLSIGDVVATQAKSGHDVGIVTLTGELVKVQMRKKKIDPKDKNILKVYRKASQRDIDIWQKSRDKEEEIKKRSREIAIALNLQMKLSDVEFQGDGSKATFYYTAEDRVDFRQLIKDMAQAFRIRIEMRQIGYRQEAQRLGGIGSCGRELCCSTWLTDFRSVSTASARYQQLALNPQKLAGQCGKLKCCLNYELDMYLEALKDFPPQDSKLQTEKGVAFCQKADIFKETLWFSYKNDPSNWHALTKHQVLEILDLNKKEKKIASLEEYAVENLSEDKTVFENVVGQDSLTRFDRPQKKRRKNKKRRNKKKTAKPNA
;
A
#
# COMPACT_ATOMS: atom_id res chain seq x y z
N MET A 1 -18.90 -17.87 -4.57
CA MET A 1 -18.21 -18.99 -3.89
C MET A 1 -17.71 -18.48 -2.56
N ALA A 2 -18.46 -18.75 -1.48
CA ALA A 2 -18.04 -18.43 -0.12
C ALA A 2 -16.77 -19.23 0.22
N CYS A 3 -15.79 -18.59 0.86
CA CYS A 3 -14.61 -19.28 1.38
C CYS A 3 -15.01 -20.15 2.57
N SER A 4 -15.52 -21.34 2.29
CA SER A 4 -15.78 -22.40 3.29
C SER A 4 -14.51 -23.07 3.80
N SER A 5 -13.32 -22.58 3.46
CA SER A 5 -12.04 -23.23 3.77
C SER A 5 -11.15 -22.48 4.77
N CYS A 6 -11.63 -21.42 5.43
CA CYS A 6 -10.88 -20.75 6.51
C CYS A 6 -10.94 -21.51 7.85
N SER A 7 -11.01 -22.84 7.83
CA SER A 7 -10.82 -23.62 9.06
C SER A 7 -9.32 -23.69 9.40
N THR A 8 -9.01 -23.40 10.67
CA THR A 8 -7.71 -23.71 11.28
C THR A 8 -7.50 -25.21 11.23
N GLY A 9 -6.33 -25.65 10.74
CA GLY A 9 -5.92 -27.05 10.87
C GLY A 9 -5.73 -27.43 12.34
N THR A 10 -5.60 -28.72 12.61
CA THR A 10 -5.29 -29.28 13.95
C THR A 10 -4.02 -28.69 14.57
N ASP A 11 -3.15 -28.10 13.75
CA ASP A 11 -1.88 -27.48 14.14
C ASP A 11 -1.98 -25.96 14.36
N GLY A 12 -3.19 -25.39 14.39
CA GLY A 12 -3.41 -23.96 14.64
C GLY A 12 -3.04 -23.03 13.47
N GLN A 13 -2.54 -23.54 12.35
CA GLN A 13 -2.31 -22.75 11.14
C GLN A 13 -3.59 -22.65 10.30
N PRO A 14 -3.98 -21.43 9.84
CA PRO A 14 -5.12 -21.26 8.95
C PRO A 14 -4.84 -21.90 7.59
N ARG A 15 -5.74 -22.78 7.11
CA ARG A 15 -5.65 -23.34 5.76
C ARG A 15 -5.83 -22.21 4.74
N GLY A 16 -4.74 -21.88 4.05
CA GLY A 16 -4.71 -20.82 3.05
C GLY A 16 -5.76 -21.00 1.95
N CYS A 17 -6.22 -19.88 1.39
CA CYS A 17 -7.00 -19.87 0.16
C CYS A 17 -6.20 -20.57 -0.95
N LYS A 18 -6.83 -21.39 -1.79
CA LYS A 18 -6.21 -22.06 -2.96
C LYS A 18 -5.85 -21.07 -4.09
N ASN A 19 -5.26 -19.94 -3.75
CA ASN A 19 -4.54 -19.07 -4.68
C ASN A 19 -3.17 -18.83 -4.07
N ASN A 20 -2.12 -19.01 -4.86
CA ASN A 20 -0.70 -18.95 -4.49
C ASN A 20 -0.26 -17.56 -3.99
N GLY A 21 -0.78 -17.14 -2.83
CA GLY A 21 -0.38 -15.96 -2.08
C GLY A 21 -0.14 -16.38 -0.64
N THR A 22 1.03 -16.04 -0.11
CA THR A 22 1.47 -16.38 1.24
C THR A 22 0.47 -15.82 2.25
N CYS A 23 -0.28 -16.71 2.91
CA CYS A 23 -1.28 -16.41 3.95
C CYS A 23 -0.67 -15.84 5.26
N GLY A 24 0.56 -15.33 5.21
CA GLY A 24 1.28 -14.85 6.39
C GLY A 24 0.94 -13.43 6.81
N THR A 25 0.59 -12.56 5.86
CA THR A 25 0.41 -11.12 6.14
C THR A 25 -0.39 -10.38 5.06
N ASP A 26 -0.43 -10.91 3.83
CA ASP A 26 -1.14 -10.28 2.70
C ASP A 26 -2.38 -11.10 2.33
N GLY A 27 -3.54 -10.71 2.86
CA GLY A 27 -4.81 -11.26 2.39
C GLY A 27 -5.05 -10.94 0.92
N CYS A 28 -5.74 -11.82 0.19
CA CYS A 28 -6.20 -11.63 -1.21
C CYS A 28 -7.16 -10.42 -1.40
N ASN A 29 -7.27 -9.55 -0.41
CA ASN A 29 -8.33 -8.60 -0.23
C ASN A 29 -7.75 -7.28 0.25
N LYS A 30 -8.13 -6.19 -0.42
CA LYS A 30 -7.74 -4.83 -0.05
C LYS A 30 -8.11 -4.50 1.40
N LEU A 31 -7.17 -3.93 2.16
CA LEU A 31 -7.33 -3.48 3.54
C LEU A 31 -7.73 -4.59 4.54
N THR A 32 -7.27 -5.83 4.38
CA THR A 32 -7.51 -6.85 5.42
C THR A 32 -6.80 -6.49 6.72
N VAL A 33 -7.50 -6.66 7.84
CA VAL A 33 -6.88 -6.57 9.17
C VAL A 33 -6.79 -8.00 9.70
N PHE A 34 -5.59 -8.39 10.11
CA PHE A 34 -5.38 -9.68 10.76
C PHE A 34 -5.90 -9.61 12.19
N ASP A 35 -6.78 -10.54 12.55
CA ASP A 35 -7.28 -10.68 13.92
C ASP A 35 -6.29 -11.49 14.75
N TRP A 36 -5.41 -10.77 15.46
CA TRP A 36 -4.44 -11.37 16.38
C TRP A 36 -5.02 -11.72 17.75
N LEU A 37 -6.29 -11.39 18.01
CA LEU A 37 -7.03 -11.79 19.22
C LEU A 37 -7.94 -13.00 18.98
N SER A 38 -7.94 -13.59 17.77
CA SER A 38 -8.86 -14.66 17.38
C SER A 38 -8.80 -15.89 18.30
N ASN A 39 -7.63 -16.15 18.90
CA ASN A 39 -7.38 -17.32 19.75
C ASN A 39 -7.51 -17.01 21.25
N MET A 40 -7.87 -15.79 21.63
CA MET A 40 -8.12 -15.45 23.04
C MET A 40 -9.58 -15.67 23.41
N SER A 41 -9.83 -16.51 24.40
CA SER A 41 -11.11 -16.56 25.09
C SER A 41 -11.28 -15.34 25.98
N LEU A 42 -12.46 -14.71 25.92
CA LEU A 42 -12.82 -13.65 26.87
C LEU A 42 -12.80 -14.21 28.31
N PRO A 43 -12.35 -13.41 29.31
CA PRO A 43 -12.47 -13.78 30.71
C PRO A 43 -13.92 -14.09 31.07
N SER A 44 -14.12 -15.06 31.96
CA SER A 44 -15.43 -15.56 32.41
C SER A 44 -16.41 -14.43 32.72
N GLY A 45 -17.51 -14.34 31.97
CA GLY A 45 -18.61 -13.40 32.23
C GLY A 45 -18.64 -12.13 31.36
N GLN A 46 -17.68 -11.91 30.44
CA GLN A 46 -17.76 -10.80 29.48
C GLN A 46 -18.42 -11.23 28.17
N THR A 47 -19.42 -10.47 27.72
CA THR A 47 -20.03 -10.65 26.40
C THR A 47 -19.12 -10.12 25.30
N PRO A 48 -19.09 -10.75 24.11
CA PRO A 48 -18.41 -10.18 22.96
C PRO A 48 -18.94 -8.79 22.64
N PHE A 49 -18.04 -7.92 22.17
CA PHE A 49 -18.42 -6.59 21.72
C PHE A 49 -19.47 -6.66 20.61
N ASP A 50 -20.49 -5.82 20.73
CA ASP A 50 -21.73 -5.86 19.93
C ASP A 50 -21.57 -5.28 18.51
N CYS A 51 -20.49 -4.54 18.25
CA CYS A 51 -20.25 -3.96 16.94
C CYS A 51 -19.29 -4.81 16.09
N VAL A 52 -19.51 -4.80 14.78
CA VAL A 52 -18.70 -5.50 13.78
C VAL A 52 -18.23 -4.52 12.70
N GLU A 53 -17.05 -4.75 12.14
CA GLU A 53 -16.58 -4.01 10.98
C GLU A 53 -16.98 -4.76 9.70
N VAL A 54 -17.74 -4.10 8.83
CA VAL A 54 -18.17 -4.64 7.55
C VAL A 54 -17.51 -3.85 6.42
N ARG A 55 -16.95 -4.57 5.46
CA ARG A 55 -16.32 -4.02 4.27
C ARG A 55 -17.24 -4.18 3.07
N PHE A 56 -17.40 -3.08 2.35
CA PHE A 56 -18.09 -3.01 1.07
C PHE A 56 -17.08 -2.98 -0.09
N LYS A 57 -17.51 -2.55 -1.27
CA LYS A 57 -16.62 -2.46 -2.42
C LYS A 57 -15.42 -1.54 -2.12
N ASN A 58 -14.24 -2.00 -2.53
CA ASN A 58 -12.98 -1.24 -2.51
C ASN A 58 -12.54 -0.86 -1.07
N SER A 59 -12.39 0.44 -0.77
CA SER A 59 -11.87 0.96 0.50
C SER A 59 -12.94 1.33 1.52
N ARG A 60 -14.23 1.10 1.21
CA ARG A 60 -15.34 1.46 2.09
C ARG A 60 -15.48 0.41 3.20
N LYS A 61 -15.19 0.84 4.43
CA LYS A 61 -15.40 0.06 5.66
C LYS A 61 -16.21 0.87 6.65
N GLU A 62 -17.27 0.29 7.14
CA GLU A 62 -18.18 0.92 8.08
C GLU A 62 -18.43 -0.02 9.27
N PHE A 63 -18.79 0.55 10.41
CA PHE A 63 -19.11 -0.21 11.61
C PHE A 63 -20.61 -0.38 11.73
N PHE A 64 -21.04 -1.57 12.09
CA PHE A 64 -22.44 -1.91 12.28
C PHE A 64 -22.65 -2.58 13.63
N ARG A 65 -23.82 -2.36 14.24
CA ARG A 65 -24.21 -3.01 15.48
C ARG A 65 -24.97 -4.31 15.20
N ASN A 66 -24.54 -5.39 15.84
CA ASN A 66 -25.21 -6.69 15.82
C ASN A 66 -26.25 -6.74 16.96
N ALA A 67 -27.41 -6.13 16.73
CA ALA A 67 -28.45 -6.02 17.76
C ALA A 67 -29.08 -7.37 18.15
N GLU A 68 -29.05 -8.36 17.26
CA GLU A 68 -29.69 -9.67 17.44
C GLU A 68 -28.74 -10.75 17.99
N GLY A 69 -27.48 -10.41 18.25
CA GLY A 69 -26.50 -11.38 18.76
C GLY A 69 -26.19 -12.51 17.77
N LEU A 70 -26.24 -12.22 16.46
CA LEU A 70 -25.99 -13.20 15.41
C LEU A 70 -24.56 -13.76 15.52
N PRO A 71 -24.34 -15.08 15.34
CA PRO A 71 -23.00 -15.67 15.34
C PRO A 71 -22.28 -15.30 14.03
N LEU A 72 -21.58 -14.17 14.01
CA LEU A 72 -20.83 -13.66 12.87
C LEU A 72 -19.35 -14.04 12.98
N SER A 73 -18.78 -14.55 11.89
CA SER A 73 -17.35 -14.84 11.78
C SER A 73 -16.70 -13.98 10.70
N ILE A 74 -15.37 -13.81 10.78
CA ILE A 74 -14.61 -13.08 9.76
C ILE A 74 -14.79 -13.78 8.41
N GLY A 75 -15.13 -13.01 7.37
CA GLY A 75 -15.39 -13.51 6.02
C GLY A 75 -16.87 -13.82 5.73
N ASP A 76 -17.75 -13.79 6.73
CA ASP A 76 -19.19 -13.95 6.51
C ASP A 76 -19.73 -12.80 5.66
N VAL A 77 -20.63 -13.14 4.73
CA VAL A 77 -21.38 -12.15 3.94
C VAL A 77 -22.64 -11.78 4.71
N VAL A 78 -22.84 -10.50 4.97
CA VAL A 78 -23.94 -9.99 5.80
C VAL A 78 -24.75 -8.93 5.06
N ALA A 79 -26.06 -8.93 5.32
CA ALA A 79 -26.96 -7.88 4.89
C ALA A 79 -27.05 -6.82 6.00
N THR A 80 -26.66 -5.60 5.66
CA THR A 80 -26.60 -4.44 6.55
C THR A 80 -27.67 -3.43 6.22
N GLN A 81 -28.08 -2.67 7.23
CA GLN A 81 -28.95 -1.52 7.05
C GLN A 81 -28.21 -0.41 6.29
N ALA A 82 -28.84 0.10 5.23
CA ALA A 82 -28.38 1.28 4.51
C ALA A 82 -29.30 2.47 4.78
N LYS A 83 -28.90 3.67 4.34
CA LYS A 83 -29.76 4.88 4.40
C LYS A 83 -31.08 4.69 3.63
N SER A 84 -31.08 3.84 2.61
CA SER A 84 -32.27 3.46 1.83
C SER A 84 -32.08 2.03 1.36
N GLY A 85 -32.89 1.08 1.81
CA GLY A 85 -32.77 -0.35 1.45
C GLY A 85 -31.72 -1.12 2.26
N HIS A 86 -31.18 -2.19 1.65
CA HIS A 86 -30.19 -3.08 2.24
C HIS A 86 -28.89 -3.03 1.43
N ASP A 87 -27.76 -3.15 2.12
CA ASP A 87 -26.44 -3.27 1.49
C ASP A 87 -25.79 -4.58 1.90
N VAL A 88 -24.99 -5.16 1.00
CA VAL A 88 -24.35 -6.47 1.22
C VAL A 88 -22.85 -6.27 1.33
N GLY A 89 -22.28 -6.71 2.45
CA GLY A 89 -20.87 -6.56 2.76
C GLY A 89 -20.26 -7.81 3.36
N ILE A 90 -18.94 -7.81 3.50
CA ILE A 90 -18.17 -8.91 4.09
C ILE A 90 -17.65 -8.46 5.46
N VAL A 91 -17.87 -9.27 6.48
CA VAL A 91 -17.35 -9.02 7.84
C VAL A 91 -15.83 -9.11 7.81
N THR A 92 -15.13 -8.05 8.21
CA THR A 92 -13.67 -8.03 8.30
C THR A 92 -13.16 -8.22 9.71
N LEU A 93 -13.86 -7.71 10.71
CA LEU A 93 -13.47 -7.82 12.12
C LEU A 93 -14.68 -8.01 13.02
N THR A 94 -14.48 -8.80 14.06
CA THR A 94 -15.43 -9.09 15.13
C THR A 94 -14.72 -8.97 16.49
N GLY A 95 -15.48 -8.77 17.58
CA GLY A 95 -14.93 -8.74 18.94
C GLY A 95 -14.20 -7.46 19.33
N GLU A 96 -13.30 -7.54 20.31
CA GLU A 96 -12.70 -6.36 20.97
C GLU A 96 -11.78 -5.54 20.05
N LEU A 97 -11.25 -6.14 18.97
CA LEU A 97 -10.48 -5.40 17.97
C LEU A 97 -11.29 -4.30 17.28
N VAL A 98 -12.61 -4.48 17.16
CA VAL A 98 -13.50 -3.47 16.59
C VAL A 98 -13.47 -2.21 17.45
N LYS A 99 -13.45 -2.34 18.79
CA LYS A 99 -13.34 -1.20 19.71
C LYS A 99 -12.04 -0.42 19.54
N VAL A 100 -10.92 -1.11 19.32
CA VAL A 100 -9.62 -0.47 19.02
C VAL A 100 -9.69 0.31 17.70
N GLN A 101 -10.32 -0.27 16.67
CA GLN A 101 -10.49 0.40 15.38
C GLN A 101 -11.45 1.59 15.46
N MET A 102 -12.54 1.48 16.23
CA MET A 102 -13.48 2.58 16.47
C MET A 102 -12.79 3.74 17.21
N ARG A 103 -11.97 3.45 18.23
CA ARG A 103 -11.15 4.46 18.92
C ARG A 103 -10.18 5.16 17.97
N LYS A 104 -9.49 4.41 17.09
CA LYS A 104 -8.60 4.98 16.08
C LYS A 104 -9.33 5.91 15.11
N LYS A 105 -10.54 5.53 14.69
CA LYS A 105 -11.40 6.33 13.80
C LYS A 105 -12.21 7.42 14.54
N LYS A 106 -12.05 7.57 15.86
CA LYS A 106 -12.78 8.52 16.72
C LYS A 106 -14.30 8.39 16.59
N ILE A 107 -14.80 7.15 16.55
CA ILE A 107 -16.23 6.85 16.54
C ILE A 107 -16.61 6.28 17.90
N ASP A 108 -17.61 6.86 18.54
CA ASP A 108 -18.03 6.42 19.86
C ASP A 108 -18.88 5.14 19.74
N PRO A 109 -18.55 4.07 20.47
CA PRO A 109 -19.31 2.82 20.46
C PRO A 109 -20.78 2.99 20.81
N LYS A 110 -21.18 4.07 21.50
CA LYS A 110 -22.54 4.29 21.97
C LYS A 110 -23.37 5.17 21.03
N ASP A 111 -22.81 5.61 19.90
CA ASP A 111 -23.51 6.46 18.96
C ASP A 111 -24.76 5.78 18.39
N LYS A 112 -25.89 6.50 18.42
CA LYS A 112 -27.17 6.03 17.83
C LYS A 112 -27.14 5.99 16.30
N ASN A 113 -26.14 6.63 15.69
CA ASN A 113 -25.98 6.68 14.23
C ASN A 113 -25.36 5.40 13.65
N ILE A 114 -24.92 4.45 14.49
CA ILE A 114 -24.39 3.17 14.05
C ILE A 114 -25.54 2.31 13.51
N LEU A 115 -25.47 1.99 12.23
CA LEU A 115 -26.46 1.18 11.52
C LEU A 115 -26.41 -0.28 12.00
N LYS A 116 -27.51 -1.02 11.81
CA LYS A 116 -27.62 -2.41 12.28
C LYS A 116 -27.26 -3.43 11.21
N VAL A 117 -26.73 -4.58 11.62
CA VAL A 117 -26.70 -5.78 10.79
C VAL A 117 -28.05 -6.48 10.92
N TYR A 118 -28.69 -6.82 9.80
CA TYR A 118 -29.98 -7.51 9.81
C TYR A 118 -29.82 -9.02 9.92
N ARG A 119 -29.00 -9.60 9.04
CA ARG A 119 -28.85 -11.07 8.93
C ARG A 119 -27.61 -11.44 8.15
N LYS A 120 -27.23 -12.73 8.20
CA LYS A 120 -26.35 -13.30 7.18
C LYS A 120 -27.04 -13.24 5.82
N ALA A 121 -26.29 -12.87 4.79
CA ALA A 121 -26.84 -12.71 3.44
C ALA A 121 -27.36 -14.05 2.94
N SER A 122 -28.58 -14.06 2.39
CA SER A 122 -29.13 -15.26 1.77
C SER A 122 -28.45 -15.52 0.43
N GLN A 123 -28.55 -16.74 -0.10
CA GLN A 123 -27.99 -17.06 -1.42
C GLN A 123 -28.55 -16.14 -2.51
N ARG A 124 -29.84 -15.78 -2.42
CA ARG A 124 -30.47 -14.83 -3.35
C ARG A 124 -29.81 -13.45 -3.30
N ASP A 125 -29.52 -12.96 -2.09
CA ASP A 125 -28.85 -11.66 -1.88
C ASP A 125 -27.44 -11.68 -2.50
N ILE A 126 -26.71 -12.80 -2.33
CA ILE A 126 -25.38 -12.99 -2.90
C ILE A 126 -25.44 -13.02 -4.43
N ASP A 127 -26.41 -13.73 -5.01
CA ASP A 127 -26.56 -13.84 -6.47
C ASP A 127 -26.93 -12.47 -7.10
N ILE A 128 -27.79 -11.68 -6.45
CA ILE A 128 -28.14 -10.32 -6.89
C ILE A 128 -26.92 -9.40 -6.80
N TRP A 129 -26.18 -9.48 -5.69
CA TRP A 129 -24.97 -8.70 -5.48
C TRP A 129 -23.90 -9.02 -6.53
N GLN A 130 -23.68 -10.30 -6.85
CA GLN A 130 -22.76 -10.72 -7.91
C GLN A 130 -23.19 -10.21 -9.29
N LYS A 131 -24.45 -10.42 -9.67
CA LYS A 131 -24.98 -9.91 -10.95
C LYS A 131 -24.88 -8.39 -11.06
N SER A 132 -25.02 -7.67 -9.95
CA SER A 132 -24.88 -6.21 -9.92
C SER A 132 -23.42 -5.81 -10.11
N ARG A 133 -22.47 -6.52 -9.50
CA ARG A 133 -21.03 -6.30 -9.69
C ARG A 133 -20.57 -6.59 -11.11
N ASP A 134 -21.08 -7.64 -11.75
CA ASP A 134 -20.70 -7.97 -13.13
C ASP A 134 -21.13 -6.88 -14.13
N LYS A 135 -22.23 -6.18 -13.84
CA LYS A 135 -22.72 -5.04 -14.66
C LYS A 135 -21.92 -3.75 -14.45
N GLU A 136 -21.15 -3.63 -13.37
CA GLU A 136 -20.44 -2.39 -13.03
C GLU A 136 -19.48 -1.94 -14.12
N GLU A 137 -18.77 -2.87 -14.76
CA GLU A 137 -17.76 -2.54 -15.76
C GLU A 137 -18.38 -2.03 -17.06
N GLU A 138 -19.46 -2.66 -17.53
CA GLU A 138 -20.22 -2.21 -18.69
C GLU A 138 -20.85 -0.82 -18.45
N ILE A 139 -21.48 -0.65 -17.28
CA ILE A 139 -22.12 0.61 -16.90
C ILE A 139 -21.07 1.72 -16.78
N LYS A 140 -19.92 1.43 -16.19
CA LYS A 140 -18.79 2.38 -16.10
C LYS A 140 -18.31 2.82 -17.48
N LYS A 141 -18.20 1.91 -18.45
CA LYS A 141 -17.80 2.24 -19.82
C LYS A 141 -18.85 3.13 -20.49
N ARG A 142 -20.11 2.73 -20.47
CA ARG A 142 -21.20 3.48 -21.10
C ARG A 142 -21.43 4.85 -20.44
N SER A 143 -21.27 4.96 -19.13
CA SER A 143 -21.33 6.25 -18.43
C SER A 143 -20.22 7.21 -18.84
N ARG A 144 -19.02 6.70 -19.20
CA ARG A 144 -17.95 7.54 -19.75
C ARG A 144 -18.29 8.02 -21.16
N GLU A 145 -18.85 7.15 -21.99
CA GLU A 145 -19.28 7.53 -23.35
C GLU A 145 -20.32 8.66 -23.32
N ILE A 146 -21.31 8.57 -22.43
CA ILE A 146 -22.32 9.64 -22.24
C ILE A 146 -21.66 10.93 -21.72
N ALA A 147 -20.75 10.84 -20.75
CA ALA A 147 -20.06 12.02 -20.21
C ALA A 147 -19.21 12.74 -21.29
N ILE A 148 -18.57 11.98 -22.17
CA ILE A 148 -17.80 12.52 -23.30
C ILE A 148 -18.75 13.14 -24.34
N ALA A 149 -19.87 12.49 -24.66
CA ALA A 149 -20.87 13.02 -25.60
C ALA A 149 -21.47 14.36 -25.13
N LEU A 150 -21.60 14.55 -23.82
CA LEU A 150 -22.06 15.80 -23.20
C LEU A 150 -20.94 16.83 -22.97
N ASN A 151 -19.70 16.53 -23.39
CA ASN A 151 -18.51 17.39 -23.20
C ASN A 151 -18.29 17.85 -21.75
N LEU A 152 -18.57 16.98 -20.78
CA LEU A 152 -18.37 17.30 -19.37
C LEU A 152 -16.89 17.13 -18.98
N GLN A 153 -16.30 18.16 -18.38
CA GLN A 153 -14.92 18.12 -17.87
C GLN A 153 -14.84 17.34 -16.55
N MET A 154 -15.01 16.03 -16.63
CA MET A 154 -14.95 15.14 -15.47
C MET A 154 -14.36 13.78 -15.81
N LYS A 155 -13.76 13.14 -14.81
CA LYS A 155 -13.26 11.77 -14.92
C LYS A 155 -14.09 10.84 -14.05
N LEU A 156 -14.69 9.83 -14.67
CA LEU A 156 -15.43 8.79 -13.96
C LEU A 156 -14.48 7.67 -13.50
N SER A 157 -14.34 7.56 -12.18
CA SER A 157 -13.32 6.75 -11.52
C SER A 157 -13.80 5.34 -11.22
N ASP A 158 -14.97 5.20 -10.58
CA ASP A 158 -15.53 3.90 -10.16
C ASP A 158 -17.06 3.97 -10.02
N VAL A 159 -17.73 2.83 -10.06
CA VAL A 159 -19.19 2.69 -9.88
C VAL A 159 -19.44 1.64 -8.82
N GLU A 160 -20.27 1.92 -7.82
CA GLU A 160 -20.59 0.99 -6.74
C GLU A 160 -22.10 0.77 -6.69
N PHE A 161 -22.54 -0.48 -6.90
CA PHE A 161 -23.92 -0.86 -6.66
C PHE A 161 -24.16 -1.15 -5.19
N GLN A 162 -25.31 -0.71 -4.72
CA GLN A 162 -25.87 -1.19 -3.46
C GLN A 162 -26.25 -2.68 -3.60
N GLY A 163 -26.19 -3.44 -2.50
CA GLY A 163 -26.54 -4.87 -2.47
C GLY A 163 -27.86 -5.24 -3.15
N ASP A 164 -28.90 -4.41 -3.01
CA ASP A 164 -30.21 -4.62 -3.64
C ASP A 164 -30.25 -4.31 -5.17
N GLY A 165 -29.19 -3.74 -5.73
CA GLY A 165 -29.11 -3.33 -7.14
C GLY A 165 -29.97 -2.11 -7.52
N SER A 166 -30.73 -1.56 -6.57
CA SER A 166 -31.68 -0.45 -6.79
C SER A 166 -31.01 0.91 -6.97
N LYS A 167 -29.81 1.08 -6.41
CA LYS A 167 -29.04 2.32 -6.41
C LYS A 167 -27.60 2.06 -6.83
N ALA A 168 -27.08 2.90 -7.71
CA ALA A 168 -25.68 2.94 -8.10
C ALA A 168 -25.05 4.29 -7.74
N THR A 169 -23.89 4.24 -7.09
CA THR A 169 -23.10 5.41 -6.73
C THR A 169 -21.93 5.54 -7.69
N PHE A 170 -21.87 6.65 -8.39
CA PHE A 170 -20.85 6.98 -9.38
C PHE A 170 -19.83 7.91 -8.76
N TYR A 171 -18.58 7.46 -8.68
CA TYR A 171 -17.47 8.24 -8.16
C TYR A 171 -16.76 8.97 -9.30
N TYR A 172 -16.62 10.29 -9.15
CA TYR A 172 -15.96 11.12 -10.14
C TYR A 172 -14.99 12.12 -9.53
N THR A 173 -14.06 12.58 -10.35
CA THR A 173 -13.13 13.66 -10.03
C THR A 173 -13.25 14.74 -11.10
N ALA A 174 -13.31 15.99 -10.67
CA ALA A 174 -13.40 17.18 -11.51
C ALA A 174 -12.71 18.34 -10.79
N GLU A 175 -12.11 19.24 -11.56
CA GLU A 175 -11.49 20.47 -11.06
C GLU A 175 -12.56 21.52 -10.75
N ASP A 176 -13.46 21.73 -11.70
CA ASP A 176 -14.55 22.70 -11.60
C ASP A 176 -15.91 22.05 -11.31
N ARG A 177 -16.90 22.90 -11.03
CA ARG A 177 -18.28 22.48 -10.81
C ARG A 177 -18.89 21.98 -12.13
N VAL A 178 -19.33 20.73 -12.14
CA VAL A 178 -19.96 20.08 -13.29
C VAL A 178 -21.48 20.12 -13.16
N ASP A 179 -22.21 20.50 -14.23
CA ASP A 179 -23.66 20.32 -14.28
C ASP A 179 -24.01 18.90 -14.75
N PHE A 180 -24.53 18.09 -13.83
CA PHE A 180 -24.87 16.68 -14.07
C PHE A 180 -26.35 16.46 -14.42
N ARG A 181 -27.19 17.51 -14.57
CA ARG A 181 -28.64 17.32 -14.78
C ARG A 181 -28.97 16.50 -16.03
N GLN A 182 -28.33 16.82 -17.16
CA GLN A 182 -28.52 16.06 -18.42
C GLN A 182 -27.93 14.65 -18.30
N LEU A 183 -26.71 14.55 -17.76
CA LEU A 183 -26.03 13.29 -17.53
C LEU A 183 -26.88 12.30 -16.70
N ILE A 184 -27.48 12.76 -15.61
CA ILE A 184 -28.35 11.92 -14.77
C ILE A 184 -29.58 11.45 -15.55
N LYS A 185 -30.19 12.29 -16.39
CA LYS A 185 -31.34 11.91 -17.21
C LYS A 185 -30.97 10.81 -18.19
N ASP A 186 -29.89 10.99 -18.93
CA ASP A 186 -29.45 10.04 -19.96
C ASP A 186 -29.01 8.72 -19.34
N MET A 187 -28.27 8.76 -18.23
CA MET A 187 -27.89 7.55 -17.50
C MET A 187 -29.11 6.85 -16.87
N ALA A 188 -30.08 7.60 -16.33
CA ALA A 188 -31.29 7.00 -15.75
C ALA A 188 -32.14 6.32 -16.84
N GLN A 189 -32.22 6.90 -18.04
CA GLN A 189 -32.88 6.29 -19.19
C GLN A 189 -32.16 5.04 -19.68
N ALA A 190 -30.82 5.05 -19.71
CA ALA A 190 -30.01 3.92 -20.16
C ALA A 190 -30.04 2.73 -19.19
N PHE A 191 -29.94 2.98 -17.89
CA PHE A 191 -29.71 1.94 -16.88
C PHE A 191 -30.93 1.60 -16.02
N ARG A 192 -31.97 2.45 -16.00
CA ARG A 192 -33.20 2.26 -15.21
C ARG A 192 -32.96 2.01 -13.71
N ILE A 193 -31.96 2.69 -13.15
CA ILE A 193 -31.56 2.61 -11.74
C ILE A 193 -31.49 4.00 -11.12
N ARG A 194 -31.54 4.08 -9.78
CA ARG A 194 -31.30 5.34 -9.06
C ARG A 194 -29.81 5.66 -9.05
N ILE A 195 -29.45 6.85 -9.49
CA ILE A 195 -28.06 7.28 -9.66
C ILE A 195 -27.74 8.29 -8.57
N GLU A 196 -26.63 8.06 -7.86
CA GLU A 196 -26.03 9.05 -6.96
C GLU A 196 -24.63 9.40 -7.46
N MET A 197 -24.36 10.69 -7.67
CA MET A 197 -23.05 11.17 -8.08
C MET A 197 -22.27 11.60 -6.84
N ARG A 198 -21.06 11.09 -6.65
CA ARG A 198 -20.18 11.45 -5.52
C ARG A 198 -18.82 11.92 -6.01
N GLN A 199 -18.51 13.18 -5.71
CA GLN A 199 -17.19 13.74 -5.97
C GLN A 199 -16.17 13.14 -4.99
N ILE A 200 -15.02 12.73 -5.52
CA ILE A 200 -13.88 12.24 -4.74
C ILE A 200 -12.62 13.00 -5.11
N GLY A 201 -11.75 13.20 -4.13
CA GLY A 201 -10.45 13.84 -4.37
C GLY A 201 -9.47 12.91 -5.09
N TYR A 202 -8.47 13.48 -5.76
CA TYR A 202 -7.43 12.75 -6.50
C TYR A 202 -6.73 11.62 -5.72
N ARG A 203 -6.54 11.80 -4.41
CA ARG A 203 -5.94 10.76 -3.56
C ARG A 203 -6.87 9.57 -3.33
N GLN A 204 -8.17 9.83 -3.19
CA GLN A 204 -9.19 8.78 -3.05
C GLN A 204 -9.41 8.07 -4.39
N GLU A 205 -9.29 8.78 -5.51
CA GLU A 205 -9.26 8.17 -6.85
C GLU A 205 -8.09 7.17 -6.96
N ALA A 206 -6.87 7.61 -6.62
CA ALA A 206 -5.68 6.74 -6.63
C ALA A 206 -5.81 5.57 -5.64
N GLN A 207 -6.39 5.82 -4.45
CA GLN A 207 -6.72 4.75 -3.50
C GLN A 207 -7.65 3.72 -4.14
N ARG A 208 -8.68 4.14 -4.88
CA ARG A 208 -9.66 3.21 -5.48
C ARG A 208 -9.10 2.44 -6.65
N LEU A 209 -8.38 3.10 -7.56
CA LEU A 209 -7.73 2.48 -8.71
C LEU A 209 -6.59 1.53 -8.29
N GLY A 210 -5.86 1.89 -7.24
CA GLY A 210 -4.62 1.21 -6.88
C GLY A 210 -3.47 1.58 -7.85
N GLY A 211 -2.30 0.99 -7.62
CA GLY A 211 -1.12 1.21 -8.44
C GLY A 211 0.17 0.92 -7.68
N ILE A 212 1.30 1.22 -8.34
CA ILE A 212 2.64 1.06 -7.77
C ILE A 212 3.25 2.44 -7.51
N GLY A 213 3.72 2.66 -6.29
CA GLY A 213 4.39 3.88 -5.88
C GLY A 213 5.81 3.98 -6.43
N SER A 214 6.42 5.16 -6.30
CA SER A 214 7.83 5.36 -6.70
C SER A 214 8.82 4.48 -5.92
N CYS A 215 8.40 3.92 -4.78
CA CYS A 215 9.16 2.96 -3.98
C CYS A 215 9.07 1.51 -4.50
N GLY A 216 8.38 1.25 -5.61
CA GLY A 216 8.21 -0.09 -6.19
C GLY A 216 7.19 -0.98 -5.46
N ARG A 217 6.59 -0.50 -4.37
CA ARG A 217 5.50 -1.18 -3.65
C ARG A 217 4.13 -0.69 -4.10
N GLU A 218 3.08 -1.45 -3.81
CA GLU A 218 1.71 -0.99 -3.97
C GLU A 218 1.45 0.32 -3.21
N LEU A 219 0.53 1.15 -3.70
CA LEU A 219 0.22 2.42 -3.05
C LEU A 219 -0.23 2.20 -1.59
N CYS A 220 0.39 2.91 -0.65
CA CYS A 220 0.05 2.81 0.77
C CYS A 220 -1.43 3.12 1.04
N CYS A 221 -2.01 4.03 0.25
CA CYS A 221 -3.42 4.41 0.36
C CYS A 221 -4.39 3.30 -0.08
N SER A 222 -3.98 2.41 -0.99
CA SER A 222 -4.77 1.25 -1.36
C SER A 222 -4.60 0.07 -0.40
N THR A 223 -3.48 -0.02 0.31
CA THR A 223 -3.15 -1.19 1.14
C THR A 223 -3.58 -1.03 2.59
N TRP A 224 -3.09 -0.02 3.31
CA TRP A 224 -3.27 0.09 4.77
C TRP A 224 -3.55 1.52 5.26
N LEU A 225 -3.08 2.55 4.57
CA LEU A 225 -3.21 3.94 5.01
C LEU A 225 -4.57 4.52 4.61
N THR A 226 -5.48 4.64 5.57
CA THR A 226 -6.83 5.18 5.34
C THR A 226 -7.03 6.63 5.78
N ASP A 227 -6.19 7.12 6.70
CA ASP A 227 -6.27 8.51 7.20
C ASP A 227 -5.34 9.42 6.39
N PHE A 228 -5.92 10.41 5.71
CA PHE A 228 -5.21 11.32 4.84
C PHE A 228 -5.13 12.71 5.46
N ARG A 229 -4.00 12.98 6.12
CA ARG A 229 -3.66 14.34 6.55
C ARG A 229 -3.14 15.17 5.37
N SER A 230 -3.33 16.48 5.45
CA SER A 230 -2.68 17.43 4.54
C SER A 230 -1.17 17.41 4.79
N VAL A 231 -0.40 17.39 3.70
CA VAL A 231 1.06 17.37 3.73
C VAL A 231 1.54 18.75 3.33
N SER A 232 2.47 19.31 4.08
CA SER A 232 3.11 20.59 3.77
C SER A 232 4.48 20.35 3.15
N THR A 233 5.01 21.36 2.45
CA THR A 233 6.38 21.35 1.94
C THR A 233 7.43 21.47 3.04
N ALA A 234 7.05 21.89 4.26
CA ALA A 234 7.94 21.96 5.40
C ALA A 234 8.43 20.58 5.84
N SER A 235 7.58 19.54 5.78
CA SER A 235 7.97 18.16 6.10
C SER A 235 9.14 17.67 5.24
N ALA A 236 9.19 18.07 3.96
CA ALA A 236 10.29 17.73 3.06
C ALA A 236 11.62 18.40 3.44
N ARG A 237 11.57 19.58 4.08
CA ARG A 237 12.78 20.31 4.54
C ARG A 237 13.42 19.61 5.74
N TYR A 238 12.63 19.17 6.70
CA TYR A 238 13.13 18.39 7.85
C TYR A 238 13.79 17.08 7.43
N GLN A 239 13.30 16.48 6.33
CA GLN A 239 13.87 15.26 5.74
C GLN A 239 15.03 15.54 4.79
N GLN A 240 15.46 16.80 4.65
CA GLN A 240 16.54 17.24 3.76
C GLN A 240 16.34 16.78 2.29
N LEU A 241 15.08 16.64 1.85
CA LEU A 241 14.75 16.25 0.49
C LEU A 241 14.80 17.47 -0.43
N ALA A 242 15.27 17.26 -1.66
CA ALA A 242 15.25 18.29 -2.69
C ALA A 242 13.80 18.77 -2.95
N LEU A 243 13.61 20.09 -2.97
CA LEU A 243 12.31 20.74 -3.16
C LEU A 243 11.87 20.72 -4.64
N ASN A 244 11.99 19.58 -5.32
CA ASN A 244 11.49 19.40 -6.68
C ASN A 244 10.06 18.80 -6.62
N PRO A 245 9.03 19.50 -7.16
CA PRO A 245 7.65 19.04 -7.09
C PRO A 245 7.44 17.67 -7.74
N GLN A 246 8.17 17.33 -8.80
CA GLN A 246 8.03 16.04 -9.49
C GLN A 246 8.51 14.87 -8.62
N LYS A 247 9.52 15.06 -7.77
CA LYS A 247 10.03 14.03 -6.85
C LYS A 247 9.16 13.91 -5.59
N LEU A 248 8.56 15.01 -5.14
CA LEU A 248 7.72 15.07 -3.94
C LEU A 248 6.25 14.70 -4.20
N ALA A 249 5.78 14.83 -5.44
CA ALA A 249 4.46 14.39 -5.84
C ALA A 249 4.35 12.85 -5.84
N GLY A 250 3.24 12.35 -5.32
CA GLY A 250 2.85 10.95 -5.45
C GLY A 250 2.06 10.70 -6.73
N GLN A 251 1.68 9.44 -6.97
CA GLN A 251 0.88 9.06 -8.15
C GLN A 251 -0.50 9.73 -8.23
N CYS A 252 -0.97 10.28 -7.11
CA CYS A 252 -2.20 11.07 -7.05
C CYS A 252 -2.03 12.55 -7.45
N GLY A 253 -0.84 12.96 -7.93
CA GLY A 253 -0.53 14.35 -8.30
C GLY A 253 -0.34 15.32 -7.12
N LYS A 254 -0.65 14.90 -5.89
CA LYS A 254 -0.41 15.66 -4.65
C LYS A 254 0.87 15.20 -3.96
N LEU A 255 1.36 16.00 -3.00
CA LEU A 255 2.50 15.63 -2.14
C LEU A 255 2.32 14.23 -1.53
N LYS A 256 3.43 13.47 -1.48
CA LYS A 256 3.48 12.12 -0.91
C LYS A 256 3.07 12.13 0.56
N CYS A 257 2.16 11.23 0.92
CA CYS A 257 1.74 11.02 2.31
C CYS A 257 2.86 10.39 3.17
N CYS A 258 3.82 9.70 2.54
CA CYS A 258 5.02 9.16 3.20
C CYS A 258 5.81 10.25 3.94
N LEU A 259 5.82 11.49 3.41
CA LEU A 259 6.50 12.62 4.04
C LEU A 259 5.97 12.87 5.46
N ASN A 260 4.66 12.82 5.68
CA ASN A 260 4.11 12.98 7.03
C ASN A 260 4.22 11.70 7.86
N TYR A 261 4.13 10.52 7.22
CA TYR A 261 4.23 9.25 7.94
C TYR A 261 5.60 9.06 8.58
N GLU A 262 6.67 9.45 7.87
CA GLU A 262 8.04 9.29 8.36
C GLU A 262 8.50 10.47 9.23
N LEU A 263 7.83 11.64 9.14
CA LEU A 263 8.26 12.88 9.78
C LEU A 263 8.58 12.74 11.27
N ASP A 264 7.71 12.07 12.03
CA ASP A 264 7.87 11.91 13.48
C ASP A 264 9.19 11.20 13.81
N MET A 265 9.57 10.19 13.01
CA MET A 265 10.83 9.47 13.17
C MET A 265 12.05 10.34 12.86
N TYR A 266 11.96 11.18 11.83
CA TYR A 266 13.04 12.14 11.54
C TYR A 266 13.20 13.18 12.65
N LEU A 267 12.09 13.69 13.20
CA LEU A 267 12.11 14.68 14.28
C LEU A 267 12.67 14.09 15.58
N GLU A 268 12.35 12.84 15.88
CA GLU A 268 12.92 12.13 17.02
C GLU A 268 14.42 11.91 16.84
N ALA A 269 14.84 11.38 15.69
CA ALA A 269 16.25 11.19 15.39
C ALA A 269 17.04 12.50 15.50
N LEU A 270 16.53 13.60 14.92
CA LEU A 270 17.17 14.92 14.94
C LEU A 270 17.42 15.49 16.34
N LYS A 271 16.65 15.09 17.37
CA LYS A 271 16.87 15.56 18.75
C LYS A 271 18.19 15.11 19.33
N ASP A 272 18.65 13.93 18.93
CA ASP A 272 19.92 13.38 19.41
C ASP A 272 21.13 13.90 18.63
N PHE A 273 20.92 14.51 17.46
CA PHE A 273 22.01 15.09 16.69
C PHE A 273 22.39 16.46 17.25
N PRO A 274 23.69 16.81 17.21
CA PRO A 274 24.11 18.17 17.50
C PRO A 274 23.50 19.13 16.46
N PRO A 275 23.19 20.39 16.84
CA PRO A 275 22.65 21.37 15.91
C PRO A 275 23.59 21.57 14.72
N GLN A 276 23.04 21.79 13.52
CA GLN A 276 23.83 21.93 12.28
C GLN A 276 24.85 23.08 12.35
N ASP A 277 24.58 24.12 13.14
CA ASP A 277 25.48 25.25 13.36
C ASP A 277 26.61 24.98 14.37
N SER A 278 26.69 23.76 14.91
CA SER A 278 27.76 23.39 15.84
C SER A 278 29.12 23.39 15.14
N LYS A 279 30.07 24.09 15.76
CA LYS A 279 31.45 24.22 15.27
C LYS A 279 32.35 23.34 16.13
N LEU A 280 33.14 22.50 15.49
CA LEU A 280 34.16 21.71 16.20
C LEU A 280 35.45 22.52 16.25
N GLN A 281 35.96 22.73 17.46
CA GLN A 281 37.26 23.36 17.67
C GLN A 281 38.34 22.28 17.68
N THR A 282 39.32 22.40 16.80
CA THR A 282 40.51 21.55 16.79
C THR A 282 41.75 22.41 16.74
N GLU A 283 42.92 21.82 16.97
CA GLU A 283 44.21 22.52 16.88
C GLU A 283 44.50 23.05 15.48
N LYS A 284 44.11 22.30 14.43
CA LYS A 284 44.22 22.71 13.02
C LYS A 284 43.28 23.85 12.63
N GLY A 285 42.18 24.05 13.37
CA GLY A 285 41.22 25.11 13.13
C GLY A 285 39.78 24.74 13.44
N VAL A 286 38.87 25.62 13.03
CA VAL A 286 37.42 25.44 13.23
C VAL A 286 36.82 24.69 12.05
N ALA A 287 36.09 23.61 12.35
CA ALA A 287 35.37 22.84 11.35
C ALA A 287 33.86 23.13 11.39
N PHE A 288 33.25 23.13 10.21
CA PHE A 288 31.82 23.39 10.00
C PHE A 288 31.14 22.13 9.48
N CYS A 289 29.92 21.86 9.95
CA CYS A 289 29.09 20.77 9.45
C CYS A 289 28.50 21.16 8.08
N GLN A 290 28.80 20.37 7.04
CA GLN A 290 28.28 20.56 5.68
C GLN A 290 27.03 19.73 5.43
N LYS A 291 27.03 18.48 5.91
CA LYS A 291 25.97 17.51 5.67
C LYS A 291 25.82 16.59 6.87
N ALA A 292 24.59 16.34 7.28
CA ALA A 292 24.27 15.33 8.28
C ALA A 292 23.40 14.24 7.65
N ASP A 293 23.87 12.99 7.65
CA ASP A 293 23.08 11.83 7.25
C ASP A 293 22.44 11.21 8.50
N ILE A 294 21.12 11.38 8.61
CA ILE A 294 20.35 10.97 9.80
C ILE A 294 20.30 9.43 9.91
N PHE A 295 20.27 8.70 8.79
CA PHE A 295 20.12 7.25 8.80
C PHE A 295 21.44 6.51 9.05
N LYS A 296 22.55 7.06 8.56
CA LYS A 296 23.88 6.49 8.79
C LYS A 296 24.52 6.98 10.08
N GLU A 297 23.89 7.92 10.78
CA GLU A 297 24.46 8.60 11.95
C GLU A 297 25.85 9.19 11.70
N THR A 298 26.09 9.65 10.46
CA THR A 298 27.37 10.25 10.03
C THR A 298 27.19 11.72 9.69
N LEU A 299 28.09 12.56 10.20
CA LEU A 299 28.18 13.98 9.91
C LEU A 299 29.46 14.27 9.13
N TRP A 300 29.35 15.13 8.13
CA TRP A 300 30.46 15.54 7.26
C TRP A 300 30.90 16.94 7.65
N PHE A 301 32.16 17.06 8.06
CA PHE A 301 32.78 18.32 8.46
C PHE A 301 33.86 18.75 7.47
N SER A 302 33.98 20.06 7.26
CA SER A 302 35.06 20.68 6.48
C SER A 302 35.75 21.76 7.30
N TYR A 303 37.06 21.88 7.18
CA TYR A 303 37.81 22.97 7.78
C TYR A 303 37.58 24.29 7.04
N LYS A 304 37.68 25.42 7.76
CA LYS A 304 37.59 26.76 7.14
C LYS A 304 38.65 27.01 6.07
N ASN A 305 39.85 26.48 6.29
CA ASN A 305 41.00 26.68 5.41
C ASN A 305 40.97 25.75 4.20
N ASP A 306 40.30 24.59 4.30
CA ASP A 306 40.16 23.60 3.22
C ASP A 306 38.70 23.14 3.06
N PRO A 307 37.84 23.93 2.38
CA PRO A 307 36.42 23.60 2.20
C PRO A 307 36.17 22.37 1.30
N SER A 308 37.14 21.99 0.48
CA SER A 308 37.04 20.88 -0.47
C SER A 308 37.23 19.51 0.18
N ASN A 309 37.87 19.42 1.35
CA ASN A 309 38.10 18.15 2.03
C ASN A 309 37.00 17.90 3.07
N TRP A 310 36.28 16.79 2.92
CA TRP A 310 35.16 16.43 3.80
C TRP A 310 35.54 15.23 4.65
N HIS A 311 35.50 15.41 5.97
CA HIS A 311 35.79 14.37 6.94
C HIS A 311 34.47 13.81 7.49
N ALA A 312 34.28 12.49 7.39
CA ALA A 312 33.11 11.81 7.92
C ALA A 312 33.36 11.37 9.37
N LEU A 313 32.51 11.83 10.29
CA LEU A 313 32.54 11.50 11.70
C LEU A 313 31.22 10.87 12.11
N THR A 314 31.25 9.91 13.03
CA THR A 314 30.01 9.34 13.61
C THR A 314 29.40 10.29 14.64
N LYS A 315 28.09 10.16 14.86
CA LYS A 315 27.33 10.92 15.87
C LYS A 315 28.00 10.88 17.25
N HIS A 316 28.45 9.70 17.67
CA HIS A 316 29.14 9.51 18.96
C HIS A 316 30.44 10.30 19.04
N GLN A 317 31.31 10.19 18.03
CA GLN A 317 32.58 10.94 17.97
C GLN A 317 32.35 12.45 18.02
N VAL A 318 31.32 12.95 17.31
CA VAL A 318 31.01 14.39 17.30
C VAL A 318 30.53 14.89 18.66
N LEU A 319 29.70 14.10 19.37
CA LEU A 319 29.26 14.45 20.72
C LEU A 319 30.43 14.44 21.71
N GLU A 320 31.32 13.46 21.64
CA GLU A 320 32.53 13.41 22.45
C GLU A 320 33.43 14.63 22.21
N ILE A 321 33.65 14.99 20.95
CA ILE A 321 34.41 16.19 20.57
C ILE A 321 33.76 17.47 21.13
N LEU A 322 32.43 17.57 21.06
CA LEU A 322 31.70 18.72 21.62
C LEU A 322 31.83 18.79 23.14
N ASP A 323 31.79 17.66 23.84
CA ASP A 323 31.96 17.60 25.29
C ASP A 323 33.40 17.89 25.72
N LEU A 324 34.40 17.50 24.92
CA LEU A 324 35.79 17.90 25.12
C LEU A 324 36.00 19.40 24.89
N ASN A 325 35.36 19.96 23.85
CA ASN A 325 35.39 21.40 23.58
C ASN A 325 34.74 22.21 24.70
N LYS A 326 33.65 21.73 25.32
CA LYS A 326 33.06 22.35 26.52
C LYS A 326 34.02 22.34 27.72
N LYS A 327 34.91 21.34 27.80
CA LYS A 327 35.96 21.22 28.82
C LYS A 327 37.27 21.93 28.41
N GLU A 328 37.24 22.77 27.37
CA GLU A 328 38.37 23.51 26.79
C GLU A 328 39.53 22.63 26.29
N LYS A 329 39.31 21.33 26.10
CA LYS A 329 40.30 20.41 25.53
C LYS A 329 40.08 20.31 24.02
N LYS A 330 41.05 20.80 23.25
CA LYS A 330 41.05 20.72 21.78
C LYS A 330 41.61 19.38 21.33
N ILE A 331 41.06 18.85 20.24
CA ILE A 331 41.58 17.65 19.58
C ILE A 331 42.61 18.05 18.51
N ALA A 332 43.62 17.20 18.31
CA ALA A 332 44.70 17.42 17.34
C ALA A 332 44.21 17.49 15.89
N SER A 333 43.46 16.47 15.41
CA SER A 333 42.94 16.46 14.04
C SER A 333 41.61 15.68 13.90
N LEU A 334 40.75 16.09 12.97
CA LEU A 334 39.53 15.33 12.61
C LEU A 334 39.84 14.12 11.71
N GLU A 335 41.03 14.09 11.11
CA GLU A 335 41.47 13.04 10.19
C GLU A 335 41.66 11.70 10.92
N GLU A 336 42.21 11.72 12.14
CA GLU A 336 42.40 10.51 12.97
C GLU A 336 41.07 9.79 13.23
N TYR A 337 40.02 10.53 13.57
CA TYR A 337 38.68 9.98 13.80
C TYR A 337 37.98 9.55 12.51
N ALA A 338 38.25 10.22 11.39
CA ALA A 338 37.69 9.86 10.09
C ALA A 338 38.33 8.58 9.52
N VAL A 339 39.61 8.31 9.84
CA VAL A 339 40.32 7.08 9.44
C VAL A 339 39.77 5.86 10.17
N GLU A 340 39.40 5.98 11.45
CA GLU A 340 38.76 4.90 12.21
C GLU A 340 37.42 4.44 11.59
N ASN A 341 36.70 5.34 10.93
CA ASN A 341 35.42 5.02 10.26
C ASN A 341 35.60 4.34 8.88
N LEU A 342 36.80 4.36 8.30
CA LEU A 342 37.09 3.73 6.99
C LEU A 342 37.48 2.25 7.12
N SER A 343 37.90 1.81 8.30
CA SER A 343 38.33 0.43 8.52
C SER A 343 37.21 -0.42 9.10
N GLU A 344 36.24 -0.83 8.27
CA GLU A 344 35.54 -2.13 8.36
C GLU A 344 34.46 -2.37 7.28
N ASP A 345 34.65 -1.92 6.05
CA ASP A 345 34.02 -2.61 4.92
C ASP A 345 34.81 -3.90 4.67
N LYS A 346 34.65 -4.90 5.54
CA LYS A 346 34.89 -6.29 5.15
C LYS A 346 33.95 -6.55 3.98
N THR A 347 34.50 -6.61 2.78
CA THR A 347 33.80 -7.05 1.58
C THR A 347 33.29 -8.47 1.78
N VAL A 348 32.09 -8.64 2.36
CA VAL A 348 31.47 -9.96 2.61
C VAL A 348 30.92 -10.59 1.31
N PHE A 349 30.96 -9.88 0.18
CA PHE A 349 30.60 -10.45 -1.11
C PHE A 349 31.71 -10.22 -2.14
N GLU A 350 32.70 -11.10 -2.11
CA GLU A 350 33.47 -11.41 -3.30
C GLU A 350 32.50 -12.04 -4.32
N ASN A 351 32.35 -11.37 -5.47
CA ASN A 351 31.38 -11.66 -6.50
C ASN A 351 31.37 -13.13 -6.97
N VAL A 352 30.41 -13.93 -6.51
CA VAL A 352 30.06 -15.22 -7.15
C VAL A 352 29.44 -15.03 -8.55
N VAL A 353 29.17 -13.78 -8.96
CA VAL A 353 28.59 -13.43 -10.27
C VAL A 353 29.66 -13.22 -11.36
N GLY A 354 30.95 -13.33 -11.02
CA GLY A 354 32.06 -13.12 -11.97
C GLY A 354 32.40 -14.30 -12.88
N GLN A 355 31.68 -15.43 -12.80
CA GLN A 355 31.98 -16.64 -13.58
C GLN A 355 30.85 -17.10 -14.52
N ASP A 356 29.77 -16.33 -14.71
CA ASP A 356 28.79 -16.65 -15.76
C ASP A 356 29.16 -15.88 -17.03
N SER A 357 29.92 -16.54 -17.91
CA SER A 357 30.18 -16.05 -19.27
C SER A 357 28.84 -15.77 -19.98
N LEU A 358 28.68 -14.57 -20.54
CA LEU A 358 27.52 -14.14 -21.35
C LEU A 358 27.16 -15.10 -22.50
N THR A 359 28.06 -16.02 -22.88
CA THR A 359 27.88 -17.02 -23.94
C THR A 359 27.26 -18.34 -23.46
N ARG A 360 26.79 -18.45 -22.21
CA ARG A 360 26.16 -19.69 -21.68
C ARG A 360 24.94 -20.15 -22.49
N PHE A 361 24.28 -19.23 -23.19
CA PHE A 361 23.13 -19.51 -24.05
C PHE A 361 23.48 -19.72 -25.54
N ASP A 362 24.71 -19.44 -25.96
CA ASP A 362 25.17 -19.65 -27.34
C ASP A 362 25.77 -21.05 -27.52
N ARG A 363 24.90 -22.08 -27.50
CA ARG A 363 25.29 -23.40 -28.02
C ARG A 363 24.96 -23.47 -29.52
N PRO A 364 25.94 -23.64 -30.42
CA PRO A 364 25.62 -23.89 -31.82
C PRO A 364 24.93 -25.24 -31.94
N GLN A 365 23.73 -25.25 -32.53
CA GLN A 365 23.01 -26.48 -32.86
C GLN A 365 23.90 -27.38 -33.74
N LYS A 366 24.32 -28.53 -33.20
CA LYS A 366 24.99 -29.57 -33.99
C LYS A 366 24.06 -30.00 -35.12
N LYS A 367 24.45 -29.67 -36.36
CA LYS A 367 23.80 -30.15 -37.58
C LYS A 367 23.70 -31.68 -37.54
N ARG A 368 22.48 -32.20 -37.42
CA ARG A 368 22.15 -33.61 -37.68
C ARG A 368 22.69 -33.98 -39.07
N ARG A 369 23.72 -34.82 -39.13
CA ARG A 369 24.19 -35.45 -40.37
C ARG A 369 23.02 -36.24 -40.99
N LYS A 370 22.49 -35.75 -42.11
CA LYS A 370 21.62 -36.51 -43.00
C LYS A 370 22.43 -37.67 -43.58
N ASN A 371 22.21 -38.88 -43.11
CA ASN A 371 22.74 -40.08 -43.77
C ASN A 371 21.92 -40.33 -45.04
N LYS A 372 22.53 -40.04 -46.19
CA LYS A 372 21.99 -40.31 -47.53
C LYS A 372 22.10 -41.81 -47.83
N LYS A 373 20.92 -42.41 -48.06
CA LYS A 373 20.60 -43.55 -48.94
C LYS A 373 21.78 -44.35 -49.54
N ARG A 374 21.76 -45.67 -49.33
CA ARG A 374 22.10 -46.66 -50.37
C ARG A 374 20.86 -47.52 -50.62
N ARG A 375 20.17 -47.23 -51.72
CA ARG A 375 19.08 -48.05 -52.28
C ARG A 375 19.66 -48.71 -53.53
N ASN A 376 20.15 -49.93 -53.38
CA ASN A 376 20.63 -50.71 -54.52
C ASN A 376 19.43 -51.38 -55.19
N LYS A 377 19.18 -51.05 -56.46
CA LYS A 377 18.15 -51.67 -57.29
C LYS A 377 18.82 -52.10 -58.58
N LYS A 378 18.92 -53.42 -58.79
CA LYS A 378 18.84 -54.12 -60.09
C LYS A 378 19.23 -55.59 -59.88
N LYS A 379 18.29 -56.50 -60.09
CA LYS A 379 18.19 -57.22 -61.38
C LYS A 379 16.88 -58.00 -61.43
N THR A 380 16.19 -57.77 -62.54
CA THR A 380 15.11 -58.56 -63.11
C THR A 380 15.66 -59.87 -63.67
N ALA A 381 14.98 -60.98 -63.42
CA ALA A 381 14.86 -62.11 -64.35
C ALA A 381 13.52 -62.81 -64.07
N LYS A 382 12.75 -63.04 -65.14
CA LYS A 382 11.43 -63.68 -65.17
C LYS A 382 11.53 -65.19 -64.88
N PRO A 383 10.42 -65.86 -64.53
CA PRO A 383 10.37 -67.31 -64.32
C PRO A 383 10.18 -68.06 -65.64
N ASN A 384 10.65 -69.32 -65.68
CA ASN A 384 9.97 -70.51 -66.26
C ASN A 384 10.99 -71.55 -66.73
N ALA A 385 11.10 -72.65 -65.99
CA ALA A 385 10.93 -74.03 -66.43
C ALA A 385 10.71 -74.89 -65.19
#